data_AF-A0A6I0I1F0-F1
#
_entry.id   AF-A0A6I0I1F0-F1
#
_cell.length_a   1.000
_cell.length_b   1.000
_cell.length_c   1.000
_cell.angle_alpha   90.00
_cell.angle_beta   90.00
_cell.angle_gamma   90.00
#
_symmetry.space_group_name_H-M   'P 1'
#
loop_
_entity.id
_entity.type
_entity.pdbx_description
1 polymer ?
#
loop_
_entity_poly.entity_id
_entity_poly.type
_entity_poly.pdbx_seq_one_letter_code
_entity_poly.pdbx_strand_id
1 'polypeptide(L)'
;MEHPVYKYRKAQAEHLSQLPEEEREYKAREFRIGNACYIYHQQAIPIQENRLIMYYKEWLEGLPPNISRQMRTLGFEACKTIIPFTRYVNERNDIGMRDWLKEHLSASDFNYWQELSKKADSPTF
;
A
#
# COMPACT_ATOMS: atom_id res chain seq x y z
N MET A 1 -0.68 9.66 -10.66
CA MET A 1 -0.70 10.13 -9.27
C MET A 1 0.72 10.46 -8.82
N GLU A 2 0.94 11.65 -8.28
CA GLU A 2 2.24 12.06 -7.73
C GLU A 2 2.39 11.64 -6.26
N HIS A 3 3.63 11.54 -5.79
CA HIS A 3 3.92 11.34 -4.38
C HIS A 3 3.54 12.60 -3.58
N PRO A 4 2.91 12.52 -2.39
CA PRO A 4 2.50 13.71 -1.65
C PRO A 4 3.70 14.57 -1.17
N VAL A 5 4.83 13.93 -0.89
CA VAL A 5 6.07 14.61 -0.44
C VAL A 5 6.93 15.05 -1.63
N TYR A 6 7.28 16.34 -1.66
CA TYR A 6 8.06 16.98 -2.73
C TYR A 6 9.41 16.30 -3.04
N LYS A 7 10.17 15.91 -2.00
CA LYS A 7 11.47 15.24 -2.16
C LYS A 7 11.37 14.01 -3.08
N TYR A 8 10.33 13.19 -2.91
CA TYR A 8 10.16 11.98 -3.72
C TYR A 8 9.64 12.30 -5.12
N ARG A 9 8.81 13.34 -5.30
CA ARG A 9 8.42 13.80 -6.64
C ARG A 9 9.64 14.23 -7.45
N LYS A 10 10.53 15.01 -6.85
CA LYS A 10 11.79 15.44 -7.48
C LYS A 10 12.65 14.24 -7.88
N ALA A 11 12.86 13.30 -6.95
CA ALA A 11 13.64 12.09 -7.21
C ALA A 11 13.02 11.20 -8.31
N GLN A 12 11.69 11.05 -8.35
CA GLN A 12 10.99 10.31 -9.40
C GLN A 12 11.18 10.96 -10.78
N ALA A 13 11.04 12.29 -10.86
CA ALA A 13 11.26 13.04 -12.10
C ALA A 13 12.71 12.96 -12.58
N GLU A 14 13.69 13.10 -11.67
CA GLU A 14 15.11 12.93 -11.98
C GLU A 14 15.39 11.51 -12.50
N HIS A 15 14.87 10.48 -11.84
CA HIS A 15 15.04 9.09 -12.29
C HIS A 15 14.45 8.85 -13.68
N LEU A 16 13.24 9.34 -13.96
CA LEU A 16 12.62 9.23 -15.29
C LEU A 16 13.43 9.94 -16.38
N SER A 17 14.05 11.08 -16.06
CA SER A 17 14.87 11.83 -17.02
C SER A 17 16.14 11.08 -17.46
N GLN A 18 16.62 10.15 -16.63
CA GLN A 18 17.84 9.38 -16.87
C GLN A 18 17.57 8.06 -17.62
N LEU A 19 16.32 7.64 -17.75
CA LEU A 19 15.97 6.40 -18.42
C LEU A 19 15.89 6.54 -19.96
N PRO A 20 16.18 5.47 -20.70
CA PRO A 20 15.85 5.35 -22.13
C PRO A 20 14.36 5.62 -22.36
N GLU A 21 14.02 6.22 -23.51
CA GLU A 21 12.64 6.62 -23.82
C GLU A 21 11.66 5.43 -23.75
N GLU A 22 12.06 4.26 -24.25
CA GLU A 22 11.24 3.04 -24.21
C GLU A 22 10.89 2.56 -22.79
N GLU A 23 11.71 2.88 -21.78
CA GLU A 23 11.52 2.42 -20.39
C GLU A 23 10.75 3.44 -19.53
N ARG A 24 10.71 4.71 -19.95
CA ARG A 24 10.17 5.82 -19.14
C ARG A 24 8.72 5.61 -18.75
N GLU A 25 7.85 5.24 -19.69
CA GLU A 25 6.43 5.09 -19.39
C GLU A 25 6.16 3.90 -18.48
N TYR A 26 6.90 2.80 -18.66
CA TYR A 26 6.81 1.65 -17.76
C TYR A 26 7.16 2.06 -16.31
N LYS A 27 8.29 2.74 -16.12
CA LYS A 27 8.71 3.23 -14.79
C LYS A 27 7.75 4.28 -14.23
N ALA A 28 7.25 5.18 -15.07
CA ALA A 28 6.30 6.21 -14.66
C ALA A 28 5.00 5.58 -14.15
N ARG A 29 4.50 4.52 -14.80
CA ARG A 29 3.36 3.73 -14.31
C ARG A 29 3.63 3.14 -12.94
N GLU A 30 4.78 2.50 -12.73
CA GLU A 30 5.14 1.94 -11.43
C GLU A 30 5.15 3.01 -10.34
N PHE A 31 5.68 4.21 -10.62
CA PHE A 31 5.62 5.32 -9.67
C PHE A 31 4.19 5.77 -9.40
N ARG A 32 3.35 5.92 -10.42
CA ARG A 32 1.95 6.34 -10.23
C ARG A 32 1.17 5.34 -9.36
N ILE A 33 1.34 4.05 -9.60
CA ILE A 33 0.70 2.97 -8.81
C ILE A 33 1.27 2.94 -7.40
N GLY A 34 2.60 2.95 -7.25
CA GLY A 34 3.27 2.96 -5.95
C GLY A 34 2.87 4.16 -5.09
N ASN A 35 2.77 5.35 -5.70
CA ASN A 35 2.29 6.56 -5.03
C ASN A 35 0.85 6.42 -4.55
N ALA A 36 -0.04 5.83 -5.37
CA ALA A 36 -1.42 5.59 -4.99
C ALA A 36 -1.55 4.59 -3.82
N CYS A 37 -0.78 3.50 -3.86
CA CYS A 37 -0.70 2.54 -2.75
C CYS A 37 -0.14 3.20 -1.48
N TYR A 38 0.88 4.05 -1.61
CA TYR A 38 1.43 4.79 -0.48
C TYR A 38 0.34 5.66 0.17
N ILE A 39 -0.37 6.47 -0.61
CA ILE A 39 -1.42 7.36 -0.12
C ILE A 39 -2.58 6.56 0.51
N TYR A 40 -2.93 5.41 -0.07
CA TYR A 40 -3.89 4.48 0.53
C TYR A 40 -3.47 4.13 1.96
N HIS A 41 -2.24 3.66 2.16
CA HIS A 41 -1.77 3.29 3.50
C HIS A 41 -1.68 4.48 4.47
N GLN A 42 -1.47 5.70 3.97
CA GLN A 42 -1.52 6.90 4.82
C GLN A 42 -2.94 7.20 5.36
N GLN A 43 -4.01 6.67 4.75
CA GLN A 43 -5.38 6.87 5.25
C GLN A 43 -5.61 6.26 6.65
N ALA A 44 -4.75 5.33 7.07
CA ALA A 44 -4.81 4.72 8.40
C ALA A 44 -4.20 5.59 9.51
N ILE A 45 -3.38 6.58 9.17
CA ILE A 45 -2.64 7.44 10.12
C ILE A 45 -3.53 8.36 10.95
N PRO A 46 -4.55 9.07 10.40
CA PRO A 46 -5.38 9.98 11.19
C PRO A 46 -6.32 9.26 12.18
N ILE A 47 -6.38 7.93 12.17
CA ILE A 47 -7.22 7.17 13.10
C ILE A 47 -6.69 7.32 14.53
N GLN A 48 -7.60 7.55 15.47
CA GLN A 48 -7.25 7.72 16.88
C GLN A 48 -6.52 6.48 17.43
N GLU A 49 -5.49 6.72 18.24
CA GLU A 49 -4.58 5.67 18.71
C GLU A 49 -5.28 4.58 19.52
N ASN A 50 -6.26 4.93 20.35
CA ASN A 50 -7.10 3.97 21.07
C ASN A 50 -7.83 3.01 20.12
N ARG A 51 -8.34 3.51 19.00
CA ARG A 51 -9.00 2.70 17.97
C ARG A 51 -7.98 1.84 17.21
N LEU A 52 -6.79 2.37 16.92
CA LEU A 52 -5.70 1.59 16.33
C LEU A 52 -5.26 0.44 17.24
N ILE A 53 -5.16 0.65 18.55
CA ILE A 53 -4.85 -0.42 19.52
C ILE A 53 -5.94 -1.49 19.53
N MET A 54 -7.21 -1.11 19.45
CA MET A 54 -8.32 -2.07 19.32
C MET A 54 -8.18 -2.90 18.03
N TYR A 55 -7.99 -2.24 16.88
CA TYR A 55 -7.79 -2.95 15.62
C TYR A 55 -6.55 -3.82 15.61
N TYR A 56 -5.46 -3.42 16.29
CA TYR A 56 -4.27 -4.24 16.41
C TYR A 56 -4.55 -5.55 17.13
N LYS A 57 -5.28 -5.50 18.25
CA LYS A 57 -5.66 -6.71 18.99
C LYS A 57 -6.56 -7.63 18.14
N GLU A 58 -7.57 -7.04 17.48
CA GLU A 58 -8.47 -7.78 16.60
C GLU A 58 -7.72 -8.41 15.40
N TRP A 59 -6.84 -7.64 14.77
CA TRP A 59 -6.01 -8.10 13.66
C TRP A 59 -5.13 -9.29 14.08
N LEU A 60 -4.50 -9.23 15.25
CA LEU A 60 -3.69 -10.32 15.78
C LEU A 60 -4.47 -11.62 15.99
N GLU A 61 -5.77 -11.56 16.26
CA GLU A 61 -6.64 -12.74 16.43
C GLU A 61 -6.98 -13.39 15.10
N GLY A 62 -7.05 -12.61 14.01
CA GLY A 62 -7.30 -13.11 12.66
C GLY A 62 -6.07 -13.63 11.91
N LEU A 63 -4.86 -13.43 12.44
CA LEU A 63 -3.61 -13.86 11.80
C LEU A 63 -3.29 -15.34 12.07
N PRO A 64 -2.57 -16.03 11.15
CA PRO A 64 -2.00 -17.34 11.42
C PRO A 64 -1.14 -17.32 12.72
N PRO A 65 -1.19 -18.38 13.56
CA PRO A 65 -0.59 -18.33 14.90
C PRO A 65 0.90 -17.94 14.94
N ASN A 66 1.69 -18.40 13.97
CA ASN A 66 3.11 -18.05 13.85
C ASN A 66 3.31 -16.56 13.54
N ILE A 67 2.49 -15.99 12.65
CA ILE A 67 2.53 -14.57 12.28
C ILE A 67 1.99 -13.72 13.43
N SER A 68 0.86 -14.10 14.04
CA SER A 68 0.31 -13.43 15.22
C SER A 68 1.35 -13.33 16.34
N ARG A 69 2.04 -14.43 16.65
CA ARG A 69 3.12 -14.45 17.64
C ARG A 69 4.24 -13.46 17.29
N GLN A 70 4.69 -13.45 16.03
CA GLN A 70 5.73 -12.52 15.58
C GLN A 70 5.28 -11.06 15.69
N MET A 71 4.05 -10.75 15.26
CA MET A 71 3.51 -9.40 15.33
C MET A 71 3.30 -8.94 16.79
N ARG A 72 2.96 -9.84 17.70
CA ARG A 72 2.92 -9.57 19.15
C ARG A 72 4.31 -9.23 19.70
N THR A 73 5.34 -9.96 19.29
CA THR A 73 6.73 -9.68 19.70
C THR A 73 7.22 -8.33 19.17
N LEU A 74 6.85 -7.95 17.95
CA LEU A 74 7.16 -6.63 17.40
C LEU A 74 6.46 -5.49 18.16
N GLY A 75 5.23 -5.74 18.62
CA GLY A 75 4.43 -4.80 19.39
C GLY A 75 3.71 -3.75 18.53
N PHE A 76 2.76 -3.05 19.16
CA PHE A 76 1.88 -2.10 18.48
C PHE A 76 2.64 -0.98 17.78
N GLU A 77 3.64 -0.37 18.44
CA GLU A 77 4.39 0.77 17.89
C GLU A 77 5.10 0.44 16.58
N ALA A 78 5.67 -0.77 16.47
CA ALA A 78 6.30 -1.22 15.23
C ALA A 78 5.25 -1.61 14.17
N CYS A 79 4.14 -2.22 14.59
CA CYS A 79 3.08 -2.66 13.70
C CYS A 79 2.18 -1.53 13.18
N LYS A 80 2.09 -0.37 13.85
CA LYS A 80 1.12 0.66 13.46
C LYS A 80 1.34 1.26 12.07
N THR A 81 2.53 1.08 11.49
CA THR A 81 2.89 1.58 10.16
C THR A 81 3.14 0.50 9.11
N ILE A 82 3.01 -0.80 9.44
CA ILE A 82 3.27 -1.86 8.45
C ILE A 82 2.10 -2.00 7.47
N ILE A 83 2.42 -2.37 6.23
CA ILE A 83 1.46 -2.50 5.12
C ILE A 83 0.26 -3.41 5.46
N PRO A 84 0.44 -4.62 6.03
CA PRO A 84 -0.69 -5.48 6.35
C PRO A 84 -1.65 -4.88 7.38
N PHE A 85 -1.11 -4.20 8.40
CA PHE A 85 -1.92 -3.62 9.45
C PHE A 85 -2.63 -2.35 8.99
N THR A 86 -1.95 -1.46 8.30
CA THR A 86 -2.58 -0.24 7.74
C THR A 86 -3.68 -0.58 6.73
N ARG A 87 -3.52 -1.65 5.93
CA ARG A 87 -4.58 -2.18 5.08
C ARG A 87 -5.78 -2.66 5.91
N TYR A 88 -5.53 -3.45 6.96
CA TYR A 88 -6.59 -3.91 7.86
C TYR A 88 -7.36 -2.74 8.47
N VAL A 89 -6.65 -1.71 8.97
CA VAL A 89 -7.28 -0.50 9.53
C VAL A 89 -8.17 0.19 8.49
N ASN A 90 -7.66 0.40 7.27
CA ASN A 90 -8.43 1.02 6.19
C ASN A 90 -9.70 0.22 5.85
N GLU A 91 -9.59 -1.11 5.72
CA GLU A 91 -10.74 -1.98 5.43
C GLU A 91 -11.77 -1.97 6.57
N ARG A 92 -11.35 -1.84 7.84
CA ARG A 92 -12.25 -1.63 9.00
C ARG A 92 -12.93 -0.26 9.03
N ASN A 93 -12.48 0.68 8.20
CA ASN A 93 -13.05 2.01 8.04
C ASN A 93 -13.63 2.20 6.62
N ASP A 94 -14.03 1.10 5.97
CA ASP A 94 -14.69 1.08 4.66
C ASP A 94 -13.86 1.66 3.50
N ILE A 95 -12.52 1.69 3.65
CA ILE A 95 -11.58 2.09 2.60
C ILE A 95 -10.91 0.84 2.03
N GLY A 96 -11.57 0.22 1.05
CA GLY A 96 -11.03 -0.95 0.33
C GLY A 96 -9.92 -0.57 -0.65
N MET A 97 -8.79 -1.27 -0.61
CA MET A 97 -7.63 -0.95 -1.47
C MET A 97 -7.96 -0.98 -2.96
N ARG A 98 -8.72 -1.98 -3.41
CA ARG A 98 -9.09 -2.13 -4.82
C ARG A 98 -9.94 -0.95 -5.31
N ASP A 99 -10.97 -0.60 -4.55
CA ASP A 99 -11.88 0.47 -4.93
C ASP A 99 -11.19 1.83 -4.85
N TRP A 100 -10.38 2.05 -3.81
CA TRP A 100 -9.50 3.21 -3.70
C TRP A 100 -8.59 3.37 -4.93
N LEU A 101 -7.87 2.32 -5.32
CA LEU A 101 -6.99 2.39 -6.48
C LEU A 101 -7.77 2.59 -7.78
N LYS A 102 -8.95 2.02 -7.92
CA LYS A 102 -9.81 2.21 -9.10
C LYS A 102 -10.28 3.65 -9.26
N GLU A 103 -10.57 4.33 -8.15
CA GLU A 103 -10.99 5.74 -8.14
C GLU A 103 -9.84 6.71 -8.42
N HIS A 104 -8.61 6.35 -8.03
CA HIS A 104 -7.46 7.26 -8.03
C HIS A 104 -6.45 7.03 -9.16
N LEU A 105 -6.51 5.89 -9.84
CA LEU A 105 -5.66 5.58 -10.99
C LEU A 105 -6.39 5.76 -12.31
N SER A 106 -5.62 5.94 -13.38
CA SER A 106 -6.17 5.79 -14.73
C SER A 106 -6.61 4.34 -14.95
N ALA A 107 -7.56 4.12 -15.87
CA ALA A 107 -8.01 2.77 -16.21
C ALA A 107 -6.85 1.86 -16.65
N SER A 108 -5.88 2.40 -17.39
CA SER A 108 -4.68 1.65 -17.82
C SER A 108 -3.81 1.23 -16.64
N ASP A 109 -3.51 2.15 -15.72
CA ASP A 109 -2.67 1.85 -14.54
C ASP A 109 -3.39 0.89 -13.57
N PHE A 110 -4.71 1.05 -13.37
CA PHE A 110 -5.51 0.15 -12.54
C PHE A 110 -5.57 -1.27 -13.11
N ASN A 111 -5.80 -1.41 -14.42
CA ASN A 111 -5.81 -2.72 -15.07
C ASN A 111 -4.44 -3.40 -14.95
N TYR A 112 -3.35 -2.65 -15.14
CA TYR A 112 -1.99 -3.17 -14.94
C TYR A 112 -1.76 -3.67 -13.50
N TRP A 113 -2.15 -2.87 -12.50
CA TRP A 113 -2.06 -3.28 -11.09
C TRP A 113 -2.89 -4.53 -10.79
N GLN A 114 -4.09 -4.63 -11.37
CA GLN A 114 -4.97 -5.79 -11.17
C GLN A 114 -4.34 -7.07 -11.74
N GLU A 115 -3.73 -7.00 -12.92
CA GLU A 115 -3.05 -8.14 -13.53
C GLU A 115 -1.80 -8.56 -12.73
N LEU A 116 -1.05 -7.61 -12.18
CA LEU A 116 0.05 -7.92 -11.27
C LEU A 116 -0.43 -8.64 -10.00
N SER A 117 -1.53 -8.18 -9.42
CA SER A 117 -2.09 -8.75 -8.20
C SER A 117 -2.56 -10.19 -8.42
N LYS A 118 -3.26 -10.46 -9.52
CA LYS A 118 -3.68 -11.83 -9.90
C LYS A 118 -2.49 -12.78 -10.06
N LYS A 119 -1.38 -12.31 -10.62
CA LYS A 119 -0.16 -13.11 -10.77
C LYS A 119 0.51 -13.39 -9.43
N ALA A 120 0.51 -12.44 -8.51
CA ALA A 120 1.06 -12.62 -7.17
C ALA A 120 0.22 -13.59 -6.30
N ASP A 121 -1.10 -13.61 -6.50
CA ASP A 121 -2.02 -14.51 -5.81
C ASP A 121 -2.07 -15.92 -6.43
N SER A 122 -1.46 -16.12 -7.60
CA SER A 122 -1.38 -17.43 -8.25
C SER A 122 -0.33 -18.29 -7.54
N PRO A 123 -0.65 -19.51 -7.09
CA PRO A 123 0.36 -20.42 -6.54
C PRO A 123 1.31 -20.79 -7.68
N THR A 124 2.50 -20.20 -7.69
CA THR A 124 3.61 -20.70 -8.49
C THR A 124 3.92 -22.11 -8.01
N PHE A 125 3.71 -23.08 -8.90
CA PHE A 125 3.95 -24.52 -8.73
C PHE A 125 5.33 -24.84 -8.14
#